data_AF-A0A957LB11-F1
#
_entry.id   AF-A0A957LB11-F1
#
_cell.length_a   1.000
_cell.length_b   1.000
_cell.length_c   1.000
_cell.angle_alpha   90.00
_cell.angle_beta   90.00
_cell.angle_gamma   90.00
#
_symmetry.space_group_name_H-M   'P 1'
#
loop_
_entity.id
_entity.type
_entity.pdbx_description
1 polymer ?
#
loop_
_entity_poly.entity_id
_entity_poly.type
_entity_poly.pdbx_seq_one_letter_code
_entity_poly.pdbx_strand_id
1 'polypeptide(L)'
;MKPIQSLPNTYHQDRVVDLSKDKRLAIMLNMISVIVFLISGILFAGLASVLRGEAEFSITFDNIFLVLFGLVLVIILAPVVHEGIHGVCFWYFTRGKPQFGFRGFYAYAAAPDWYLPR
;
A
#
# COMPACT_ATOMS: atom_id res chain seq x y z
N MET A 1 -16.55 -10.37 -9.49
CA MET A 1 -15.95 -9.70 -10.67
C MET A 1 -15.30 -10.77 -11.54
N LYS A 2 -15.51 -10.74 -12.87
CA LYS A 2 -14.78 -11.61 -13.81
C LYS A 2 -13.69 -10.76 -14.47
N PRO A 3 -12.40 -10.97 -14.14
CA PRO A 3 -11.31 -10.23 -14.76
C PRO A 3 -11.20 -10.63 -16.24
N ILE A 4 -10.83 -9.70 -17.12
CA ILE A 4 -10.65 -9.96 -18.56
C ILE A 4 -9.33 -9.37 -19.04
N GLN A 5 -8.71 -9.99 -20.05
CA GLN A 5 -7.45 -9.51 -20.64
C GLN A 5 -7.65 -8.76 -21.95
N SER A 6 -8.82 -8.92 -22.57
CA SER A 6 -9.18 -8.23 -23.80
C SER A 6 -10.50 -7.51 -23.59
N LEU A 7 -10.48 -6.19 -23.78
CA LEU A 7 -11.69 -5.38 -23.73
C LEU A 7 -12.55 -5.65 -24.98
N PRO A 8 -13.88 -5.71 -24.84
CA PRO A 8 -14.77 -5.72 -26.00
C PRO A 8 -14.59 -4.47 -26.86
N ASN A 9 -14.81 -4.60 -28.18
CA ASN A 9 -14.67 -3.49 -29.13
C ASN A 9 -15.61 -2.30 -28.88
N THR A 10 -16.63 -2.48 -28.02
CA THR A 10 -17.57 -1.43 -27.61
C THR A 10 -17.02 -0.53 -26.50
N TYR A 11 -15.88 -0.89 -25.90
CA TYR A 11 -15.28 -0.09 -24.84
C TYR A 11 -14.41 1.02 -25.44
N HIS A 12 -14.57 2.22 -24.90
CA HIS A 12 -13.74 3.37 -25.22
C HIS A 12 -13.12 3.93 -23.94
N GLN A 13 -11.90 4.45 -24.07
CA GLN A 13 -11.21 5.06 -22.94
C GLN A 13 -11.92 6.35 -22.50
N ASP A 14 -12.45 6.37 -21.28
CA ASP A 14 -13.10 7.56 -20.70
C ASP A 14 -12.08 8.51 -20.07
N ARG A 15 -11.18 7.99 -19.23
CA ARG A 15 -10.20 8.79 -18.49
C ARG A 15 -8.91 8.02 -18.24
N VAL A 16 -7.78 8.73 -18.23
CA VAL A 16 -6.48 8.21 -17.78
C VAL A 16 -6.03 9.00 -16.57
N VAL A 17 -5.62 8.29 -15.53
CA VAL A 17 -5.01 8.88 -14.34
C VAL A 17 -3.50 8.70 -14.46
N ASP A 18 -2.79 9.78 -14.78
CA ASP A 18 -1.33 9.80 -14.86
C ASP A 18 -0.77 10.85 -13.88
N LEU A 19 -0.29 10.37 -12.73
CA LEU A 19 0.26 11.23 -11.66
C LEU A 19 1.55 11.93 -12.07
N SER A 20 2.22 11.47 -13.14
CA SER A 20 3.42 12.14 -13.68
C SER A 20 3.06 13.46 -14.37
N LYS A 21 1.83 13.56 -14.88
CA LYS A 21 1.32 14.74 -15.60
C LYS A 21 0.44 15.61 -14.70
N ASP A 22 -0.37 15.00 -13.84
CA ASP A 22 -1.26 15.71 -12.91
C ASP A 22 -0.65 15.84 -11.51
N LYS A 23 0.16 16.90 -11.34
CA LYS A 23 0.81 17.21 -10.04
C LYS A 23 -0.20 17.56 -8.95
N ARG A 24 -1.35 18.14 -9.30
CA ARG A 24 -2.38 18.53 -8.31
C ARG A 24 -2.99 17.27 -7.70
N LEU A 25 -3.35 16.30 -8.54
CA LEU A 25 -3.85 15.01 -8.08
C LEU A 25 -2.79 14.27 -7.26
N ALA A 26 -1.52 14.28 -7.68
CA ALA A 26 -0.43 13.67 -6.92
C ALA A 26 -0.28 14.29 -5.53
N ILE A 27 -0.29 15.61 -5.39
CA ILE A 27 -0.21 16.29 -4.09
C ILE A 27 -1.43 15.96 -3.23
N MET A 28 -2.63 16.01 -3.80
CA MET A 28 -3.87 15.68 -3.09
C MET A 28 -3.84 14.25 -2.53
N LEU A 29 -3.40 13.27 -3.33
CA LEU A 29 -3.27 11.88 -2.90
C LEU A 29 -2.25 11.73 -1.77
N ASN A 30 -1.12 12.45 -1.81
CA ASN A 30 -0.15 12.45 -0.72
C ASN A 30 -0.70 13.08 0.56
N MET A 31 -1.49 14.15 0.45
CA MET A 31 -2.15 14.75 1.62
C MET A 31 -3.15 13.78 2.26
N ILE A 32 -3.93 13.09 1.43
CA ILE A 32 -4.87 12.06 1.90
C ILE A 32 -4.12 10.88 2.52
N SER A 33 -3.00 10.46 1.94
CA SER A 33 -2.22 9.34 2.47
C SER A 33 -1.64 9.64 3.85
N VAL A 34 -1.25 10.89 4.14
CA VAL A 34 -0.85 11.32 5.50
C VAL A 34 -1.99 11.14 6.50
N ILE A 35 -3.22 11.53 6.14
CA ILE A 35 -4.39 11.34 7.01
C ILE A 35 -4.64 9.86 7.27
N VAL A 36 -4.62 9.03 6.23
CA VAL A 36 -4.79 7.57 6.34
C VAL A 36 -3.66 6.95 7.18
N PHE A 37 -2.43 7.42 7.01
CA PHE A 37 -1.29 6.97 7.81
C PHE A 37 -1.47 7.26 9.30
N LEU A 38 -1.90 8.48 9.67
CA LEU A 38 -2.15 8.84 11.06
C LEU A 38 -3.28 7.99 11.67
N ILE A 39 -4.40 7.84 10.96
CA ILE A 39 -5.53 7.01 11.42
C ILE A 39 -5.07 5.56 11.61
N SER A 40 -4.34 5.01 10.64
CA SER A 40 -3.81 3.65 10.72
C SER A 40 -2.85 3.50 11.89
N GLY A 41 -2.00 4.49 12.15
CA GLY A 41 -1.07 4.51 13.28
C GLY A 41 -1.80 4.42 14.62
N ILE A 42 -2.88 5.18 14.80
CA ILE A 42 -3.72 5.12 16.02
C ILE A 42 -4.36 3.73 16.14
N LEU A 43 -4.93 3.20 15.06
CA LEU A 43 -5.59 1.89 15.06
C LEU A 43 -4.60 0.76 15.38
N PHE A 44 -3.41 0.77 14.78
CA PHE A 44 -2.39 -0.24 15.04
C PHE A 44 -1.77 -0.10 16.44
N ALA A 45 -1.60 1.12 16.95
CA ALA A 45 -1.17 1.34 18.33
C ALA A 45 -2.20 0.79 19.33
N GLY A 46 -3.50 1.03 19.09
CA GLY A 46 -4.59 0.47 19.89
C GLY A 46 -4.70 -1.05 19.77
N LEU A 47 -4.49 -1.61 18.58
CA LEU A 47 -4.44 -3.07 18.42
C LEU A 47 -3.25 -3.65 19.19
N ALA A 48 -2.08 -3.02 19.11
CA ALA A 48 -0.88 -3.48 19.80
C ALA A 48 -1.03 -3.41 21.32
N SER A 49 -1.71 -2.39 21.86
CA SER A 49 -1.99 -2.27 23.29
C SER A 49 -2.92 -3.40 23.77
N VAL A 50 -4.00 -3.68 23.02
CA VAL A 50 -4.89 -4.82 23.29
C VAL A 50 -4.15 -6.16 23.25
N LEU A 51 -3.28 -6.38 22.26
CA LEU A 51 -2.52 -7.63 22.12
C LEU A 51 -1.46 -7.81 23.22
N ARG A 52 -0.88 -6.72 23.74
CA ARG A 52 0.04 -6.76 24.88
C ARG A 52 -0.66 -6.88 26.23
N GLY A 53 -1.95 -6.57 26.29
CA GLY A 53 -2.69 -6.47 27.55
C GLY A 53 -2.32 -5.24 28.38
N GLU A 54 -1.69 -4.25 27.77
CA GLU A 54 -1.27 -3.00 28.40
C GLU A 54 -2.19 -1.88 27.95
N ALA A 55 -2.75 -1.10 28.88
CA ALA A 55 -3.63 0.02 28.54
C ALA A 55 -2.85 1.25 28.06
N GLU A 56 -1.58 1.37 28.46
CA GLU A 56 -0.75 2.53 28.16
C GLU A 56 0.23 2.22 27.04
N PHE A 57 0.24 3.07 26.02
CA PHE A 57 1.27 3.05 25.00
C PHE A 57 2.42 3.95 25.44
N SER A 58 3.50 3.34 25.94
CA SER A 58 4.75 4.03 26.22
C SER A 58 5.81 3.66 25.18
N ILE A 59 6.62 4.65 24.77
CA ILE A 59 7.79 4.42 23.94
C ILE A 59 9.01 4.66 24.83
N THR A 60 9.71 3.58 25.16
CA THR A 60 10.96 3.66 25.92
C THR A 60 12.14 3.48 24.98
N PHE A 61 13.12 4.36 25.07
CA PHE A 61 14.33 4.33 24.25
C PHE A 61 15.52 3.81 25.07
N ASP A 62 15.50 2.54 25.44
CA ASP A 62 16.55 1.94 26.29
C ASP A 62 17.88 1.77 25.56
N ASN A 63 17.83 1.51 24.25
CA ASN A 63 19.01 1.38 23.40
C ASN A 63 18.74 2.00 22.03
N ILE A 64 19.39 3.14 21.76
CA ILE A 64 19.23 3.88 20.52
C ILE A 64 19.60 3.06 19.28
N PHE A 65 20.60 2.18 19.36
CA PHE A 65 20.99 1.33 18.22
C PHE A 65 19.92 0.29 17.91
N LEU A 66 19.32 -0.31 18.95
CA LEU A 66 18.22 -1.26 18.78
C LEU A 66 17.00 -0.58 18.15
N VAL A 67 16.67 0.63 18.60
CA VAL A 67 15.54 1.41 18.09
C VAL A 67 15.78 1.78 16.61
N LEU A 68 16.96 2.29 16.28
CA LEU A 68 17.31 2.64 14.90
C LEU A 68 17.29 1.41 13.99
N PHE A 69 17.82 0.28 14.46
CA PHE A 69 17.76 -0.99 13.74
C PHE A 69 16.32 -1.43 13.48
N GLY A 70 15.46 -1.40 14.51
CA GLY A 70 14.04 -1.69 14.38
C GLY A 70 13.33 -0.75 13.40
N LEU A 71 13.63 0.54 13.43
CA LEU A 71 13.06 1.53 12.52
C LEU A 71 13.43 1.24 11.06
N VAL A 72 14.71 0.95 10.78
CA VAL A 72 15.17 0.57 9.43
C VAL A 72 14.44 -0.69 8.95
N LEU A 73 14.30 -1.68 9.84
CA LEU A 73 13.64 -2.94 9.54
C LEU A 73 12.15 -2.73 9.22
N VAL A 74 11.45 -1.89 9.98
CA VAL A 74 10.05 -1.52 9.70
C VAL A 74 9.92 -0.75 8.38
N ILE A 75 10.81 0.20 8.08
CA ILE A 75 10.79 0.98 6.83
C ILE A 75 10.93 0.06 5.61
N ILE A 76 11.68 -1.04 5.72
CA ILE A 76 11.85 -2.01 4.63
C ILE A 76 10.71 -3.02 4.58
N LEU A 77 10.34 -3.61 5.73
CA LEU A 77 9.36 -4.70 5.77
C LEU A 77 7.92 -4.22 5.55
N ALA A 78 7.55 -3.03 6.07
CA ALA A 78 6.18 -2.55 5.97
C ALA A 78 5.72 -2.37 4.50
N PRO A 79 6.52 -1.74 3.60
CA PRO A 79 6.18 -1.70 2.18
C PRO A 79 6.12 -3.09 1.53
N VAL A 80 7.02 -4.03 1.90
CA VAL A 80 7.00 -5.40 1.36
C VAL A 80 5.71 -6.11 1.72
N VAL A 81 5.27 -6.01 2.98
CA VAL A 81 3.99 -6.58 3.43
C VAL A 81 2.81 -5.88 2.75
N HIS A 82 2.84 -4.55 2.67
CA HIS A 82 1.79 -3.75 2.03
C HIS A 82 1.60 -4.13 0.56
N GLU A 83 2.67 -4.10 -0.23
CA GLU A 83 2.61 -4.50 -1.63
C GLU A 83 2.28 -5.98 -1.77
N GLY A 84 2.80 -6.84 -0.89
CA GLY A 84 2.45 -8.26 -0.85
C GLY A 84 0.94 -8.49 -0.73
N ILE A 85 0.25 -7.72 0.13
CA ILE A 85 -1.22 -7.77 0.25
C ILE A 85 -1.88 -7.36 -1.07
N HIS A 86 -1.43 -6.29 -1.72
CA HIS A 86 -1.93 -5.91 -3.06
C HIS A 86 -1.72 -7.03 -4.08
N GLY A 87 -0.54 -7.65 -4.07
CA GLY A 87 -0.22 -8.80 -4.93
C GLY A 87 -1.14 -9.99 -4.70
N VAL A 88 -1.43 -10.33 -3.44
CA VAL A 88 -2.39 -11.41 -3.10
C VAL A 88 -3.79 -11.04 -3.61
N CYS A 89 -4.24 -9.80 -3.43
CA CYS A 89 -5.51 -9.34 -3.97
C CYS A 89 -5.55 -9.48 -5.50
N PHE A 90 -4.53 -8.99 -6.20
CA PHE A 90 -4.42 -9.12 -7.65
C PHE A 90 -4.45 -10.57 -8.10
N TRP A 91 -3.70 -11.45 -7.45
CA TRP A 91 -3.70 -12.88 -7.76
C TRP A 91 -5.06 -13.51 -7.49
N TYR A 92 -5.72 -13.19 -6.37
CA TYR A 92 -7.03 -13.72 -6.01
C TYR A 92 -8.07 -13.38 -7.08
N PHE A 93 -8.09 -12.13 -7.54
CA PHE A 93 -9.05 -11.67 -8.55
C PHE A 93 -8.72 -12.13 -9.96
N THR A 94 -7.46 -12.03 -10.40
CA THR A 94 -7.05 -12.28 -11.79
C THR A 94 -6.62 -13.72 -12.05
N ARG A 95 -6.18 -14.44 -11.01
CA ARG A 95 -5.37 -15.68 -11.11
C ARG A 95 -4.07 -15.52 -11.88
N GLY A 96 -3.72 -14.31 -12.31
CA GLY A 96 -2.46 -13.96 -12.91
C GLY A 96 -1.38 -13.70 -11.86
N LYS A 97 -0.12 -13.87 -12.25
CA LYS A 97 1.02 -13.54 -11.38
C LYS A 97 1.12 -12.02 -11.22
N PRO A 98 1.01 -11.46 -10.00
CA PRO A 98 1.21 -10.04 -9.78
C PRO A 98 2.67 -9.66 -10.08
N GLN A 99 2.86 -8.45 -10.58
CA GLN A 99 4.19 -7.88 -10.80
C GLN A 99 4.47 -6.87 -9.71
N PHE A 100 5.65 -6.98 -9.11
CA PHE A 100 6.15 -6.04 -8.11
C PHE A 100 7.29 -5.24 -8.71
N GLY A 101 7.36 -3.96 -8.35
CA GLY A 101 8.44 -3.08 -8.77
C GLY A 101 8.80 -2.08 -7.69
N PHE A 102 9.93 -1.43 -7.89
CA PHE A 102 10.44 -0.39 -7.01
C PHE A 102 10.97 0.77 -7.85
N ARG A 103 10.51 1.99 -7.56
CA ARG A 103 10.90 3.20 -8.28
C ARG A 103 11.31 4.29 -7.30
N GLY A 104 12.62 4.42 -7.10
CA GLY A 104 13.22 5.44 -6.24
C GLY A 104 12.94 5.22 -4.76
N PHE A 105 11.81 5.75 -4.27
CA PHE A 105 11.37 5.64 -2.88
C PHE A 105 10.00 4.96 -2.73
N TYR A 106 9.46 4.42 -3.82
CA TYR A 106 8.12 3.83 -3.84
C TYR A 106 8.15 2.39 -4.37
N ALA A 107 7.64 1.45 -3.58
CA ALA A 107 7.33 0.10 -4.02
C ALA A 107 5.91 0.07 -4.59
N TYR A 108 5.64 -0.82 -5.55
CA TYR A 108 4.30 -0.99 -6.09
C TYR A 108 4.05 -2.44 -6.52
N ALA A 109 2.80 -2.86 -6.43
CA ALA A 109 2.25 -4.06 -7.05
C ALA A 109 1.32 -3.68 -8.23
N ALA A 110 1.32 -4.51 -9.28
CA ALA A 110 0.49 -4.33 -10.46
C ALA A 110 -0.01 -5.66 -11.02
N ALA A 111 -1.14 -5.61 -11.70
CA ALA A 111 -1.66 -6.70 -12.54
C ALA A 111 -1.74 -6.19 -13.99
N PRO A 112 -0.62 -6.15 -14.73
CA PRO A 112 -0.65 -5.68 -16.11
C PRO A 112 -1.53 -6.59 -16.98
N ASP A 113 -2.04 -6.02 -18.07
CA ASP A 113 -2.90 -6.70 -19.05
C ASP A 113 -4.24 -7.22 -18.50
N TRP A 114 -4.57 -6.89 -17.26
CA TRP A 114 -5.85 -7.25 -16.64
C TRP A 114 -6.75 -6.03 -16.49
N TYR A 115 -7.99 -6.20 -16.96
CA TYR A 115 -9.08 -5.26 -16.74
C TYR A 115 -10.03 -5.85 -15.69
N LEU A 116 -10.31 -5.08 -14.64
CA LEU A 116 -11.24 -5.42 -13.57
C LEU A 116 -12.56 -4.67 -13.80
N PRO A 117 -13.60 -5.31 -14.38
CA PRO A 117 -14.89 -4.65 -14.59
C PRO A 117 -15.57 -4.35 -13.25
N ARG A 118 -16.30 -3.24 -13.22
CA ARG A 118 -17.15 -2.83 -12.09
C ARG A 118 -18.24 -3.86 -11.79
#